data_AF-A0A842UDD4-F1
#
_entry.id   AF-A0A842UDD4-F1
#
_cell.length_a   1.000
_cell.length_b   1.000
_cell.length_c   1.000
_cell.angle_alpha   90.00
_cell.angle_beta   90.00
_cell.angle_gamma   90.00
#
_symmetry.space_group_name_H-M   'P 1'
#
loop_
_entity.id
_entity.type
_entity.pdbx_description
1 polymer ?
#
loop_
_entity_poly.entity_id
_entity_poly.type
_entity_poly.pdbx_seq_one_letter_code
_entity_poly.pdbx_strand_id
1 'polypeptide(L)'
;MKIGEAVLEIEHLEQRLEVLQARMRNDHGQGRPLTYLLEKVESTANRLRDLQIATEWTYQNVVINKMPLGSYAAKREQIERLLEILESVDSPDLREKIDELHEAKKEITRVINTVYWTYDLMLPEVKVPNKSEEEN
;
A
#
# COMPACT_ATOMS: atom_id res chain seq x y z
N MET A 1 -10.30 -11.16 -3.12
CA MET A 1 -9.15 -10.38 -3.63
C MET A 1 -7.97 -10.71 -2.74
N LYS A 2 -6.84 -11.06 -3.33
CA LYS A 2 -5.57 -11.26 -2.63
C LYS A 2 -4.96 -9.92 -2.25
N ILE A 3 -4.11 -9.91 -1.23
CA ILE A 3 -3.40 -8.69 -0.82
C ILE A 3 -2.58 -8.12 -1.98
N GLY A 4 -1.89 -8.99 -2.74
CA GLY A 4 -1.10 -8.59 -3.91
C GLY A 4 -1.93 -7.96 -5.03
N GLU A 5 -3.14 -8.45 -5.27
CA GLU A 5 -4.08 -7.85 -6.22
C GLU A 5 -4.51 -6.45 -5.75
N ALA A 6 -4.78 -6.29 -4.46
CA ALA A 6 -5.18 -5.00 -3.88
C ALA A 6 -4.06 -3.95 -3.99
N VAL A 7 -2.81 -4.34 -3.72
CA VAL A 7 -1.64 -3.46 -3.85
C VAL A 7 -1.45 -3.01 -5.29
N LEU A 8 -1.56 -3.91 -6.27
CA LEU A 8 -1.49 -3.54 -7.70
C LEU A 8 -2.66 -2.66 -8.14
N GLU A 9 -3.87 -2.91 -7.62
CA GLU A 9 -5.04 -2.07 -7.91
C GLU A 9 -4.86 -0.66 -7.33
N ILE A 10 -4.29 -0.51 -6.14
CA ILE A 10 -3.93 0.79 -5.56
C ILE A 10 -3.00 1.56 -6.50
N GLU A 11 -1.89 0.97 -6.95
CA GLU A 11 -0.95 1.61 -7.89
C GLU A 11 -1.66 2.04 -9.19
N HIS A 12 -2.53 1.18 -9.73
CA HIS A 12 -3.29 1.49 -10.93
C HIS A 12 -4.27 2.66 -10.72
N LEU A 13 -4.95 2.71 -9.57
CA LEU A 13 -5.89 3.77 -9.24
C LEU A 13 -5.19 5.11 -9.01
N GLU A 14 -3.99 5.11 -8.40
CA GLU A 14 -3.16 6.31 -8.25
C GLU A 14 -2.77 6.89 -9.62
N GLN A 15 -2.23 6.07 -10.52
CA GLN A 15 -1.92 6.48 -11.90
C GLN A 15 -3.16 7.00 -12.63
N ARG A 16 -4.31 6.34 -12.43
CA ARG A 16 -5.57 6.77 -13.03
C ARG A 16 -6.01 8.14 -12.52
N LEU A 17 -5.82 8.44 -11.22
CA LEU A 17 -6.11 9.76 -10.67
C LEU A 17 -5.20 10.83 -11.28
N GLU A 18 -3.92 10.54 -11.50
CA GLU A 18 -3.00 11.47 -12.19
C GLU A 18 -3.48 11.78 -13.61
N VAL A 19 -3.86 10.74 -14.37
CA VAL A 19 -4.41 10.91 -15.73
C VAL A 19 -5.70 11.72 -15.72
N LEU A 20 -6.61 11.46 -14.78
CA LEU A 20 -7.85 12.22 -14.64
C LEU A 20 -7.56 13.68 -14.27
N GLN A 21 -6.61 13.94 -13.37
CA GLN A 21 -6.21 15.29 -12.99
C GLN A 21 -5.62 16.06 -14.18
N ALA A 22 -4.73 15.43 -14.95
CA ALA A 22 -4.18 16.03 -16.16
C ALA A 22 -5.27 16.37 -17.18
N ARG A 23 -6.24 15.46 -17.35
CA ARG A 23 -7.38 15.66 -18.25
C ARG A 23 -8.29 16.78 -17.78
N MET A 24 -8.56 16.89 -16.49
CA MET A 24 -9.34 18.01 -15.92
C MET A 24 -8.68 19.36 -16.18
N ARG A 25 -7.35 19.46 -16.01
CA ARG A 25 -6.61 20.69 -16.33
C ARG A 25 -6.76 21.08 -17.80
N ASN A 26 -6.64 20.10 -18.70
CA ASN A 26 -6.78 20.33 -20.14
C ASN A 26 -8.21 20.75 -20.53
N ASP A 27 -9.23 20.01 -20.07
CA ASP A 27 -10.63 20.32 -20.39
C ASP A 27 -11.04 21.69 -19.82
N HIS A 28 -10.58 22.03 -18.61
CA HIS A 28 -10.79 23.35 -18.03
C HIS A 28 -10.13 24.46 -18.87
N GLY A 29 -8.88 24.27 -19.30
CA GLY A 29 -8.17 25.21 -20.17
C GLY A 29 -8.84 25.41 -21.54
N GLN A 30 -9.65 24.45 -21.98
CA GLN A 30 -10.44 24.50 -23.21
C GLN A 30 -11.89 24.96 -22.99
N GLY A 31 -12.28 25.33 -21.76
CA GLY A 31 -13.64 25.75 -21.43
C GLY A 31 -14.68 24.63 -21.48
N ARG A 32 -14.25 23.36 -21.45
CA ARG A 32 -15.15 22.20 -21.49
C ARG A 32 -15.71 21.89 -20.10
N PRO A 33 -16.95 21.38 -20.00
CA PRO A 33 -17.53 20.95 -18.73
C PRO A 33 -16.75 19.81 -18.08
N LEU A 34 -16.55 19.88 -16.77
CA LEU A 34 -15.79 18.89 -15.99
C LEU A 34 -16.66 17.83 -15.29
N THR A 35 -17.99 17.95 -15.34
CA THR A 35 -18.93 17.14 -14.54
C THR A 35 -18.66 15.64 -14.66
N TYR A 36 -18.43 15.14 -15.88
CA TYR A 36 -18.16 13.72 -16.11
C TYR A 36 -16.78 13.25 -15.57
N LEU A 37 -15.82 14.16 -15.41
CA LEU A 37 -14.52 13.86 -14.83
C LEU A 37 -14.59 13.85 -13.31
N LEU A 38 -15.40 14.73 -12.71
CA LEU A 38 -15.58 14.78 -11.27
C LEU A 38 -16.14 13.46 -10.72
N GLU A 39 -17.19 12.91 -11.35
CA GLU A 39 -17.75 11.60 -10.97
C GLU A 39 -16.71 10.47 -11.05
N LYS A 40 -15.85 10.49 -12.09
CA LYS A 40 -14.78 9.50 -12.26
C LYS A 40 -13.68 9.65 -11.22
N VAL A 41 -13.31 10.89 -10.88
CA VAL A 41 -12.33 11.18 -9.82
C VAL A 41 -12.87 10.71 -8.48
N GLU A 42 -14.11 11.04 -8.14
CA GLU A 42 -14.75 10.64 -6.90
C GLU A 42 -14.82 9.12 -6.75
N SER A 43 -15.33 8.42 -7.78
CA SER A 43 -15.38 6.95 -7.79
C SER A 43 -14.00 6.31 -7.66
N THR A 44 -12.99 6.83 -8.37
CA THR A 44 -11.61 6.31 -8.31
C THR A 44 -10.99 6.57 -6.94
N ALA A 45 -11.18 7.76 -6.38
CA ALA A 45 -10.64 8.16 -5.08
C ALA A 45 -11.27 7.37 -3.91
N ASN A 46 -12.59 7.16 -3.96
CA ASN A 46 -13.28 6.35 -2.95
C ASN A 46 -12.79 4.91 -2.98
N ARG A 47 -12.67 4.32 -4.18
CA ARG A 47 -12.13 2.96 -4.33
C ARG A 47 -10.69 2.84 -3.82
N LEU A 48 -9.84 3.81 -4.15
CA LEU A 48 -8.46 3.87 -3.68
C LEU A 48 -8.41 3.92 -2.15
N ARG A 49 -9.21 4.81 -1.53
CA ARG A 49 -9.31 4.94 -0.08
C ARG A 49 -9.74 3.64 0.58
N ASP A 50 -10.77 2.98 0.05
CA ASP A 50 -11.29 1.73 0.61
C ASP A 50 -10.23 0.62 0.59
N LEU A 51 -9.49 0.51 -0.52
CA LEU A 51 -8.40 -0.45 -0.64
C LEU A 51 -7.25 -0.13 0.31
N GLN A 52 -6.85 1.14 0.44
CA GLN A 52 -5.81 1.57 1.38
C GLN A 52 -6.16 1.23 2.83
N ILE A 53 -7.40 1.47 3.24
CA ILE A 53 -7.90 1.12 4.58
C ILE A 53 -7.84 -0.40 4.78
N ALA A 54 -8.30 -1.18 3.80
CA ALA A 54 -8.29 -2.63 3.88
C ALA A 54 -6.85 -3.19 3.92
N THR A 55 -5.92 -2.66 3.13
CA THR A 55 -4.52 -3.11 3.13
C THR A 55 -3.84 -2.78 4.45
N GLU A 56 -4.05 -1.57 4.99
CA GLU A 56 -3.51 -1.17 6.28
C GLU A 56 -4.04 -2.07 7.42
N TRP A 57 -5.35 -2.31 7.43
CA TRP A 57 -5.96 -3.25 8.37
C TRP A 57 -5.35 -4.65 8.25
N THR A 58 -5.17 -5.13 7.03
CA THR A 58 -4.57 -6.44 6.77
C THR A 58 -3.12 -6.51 7.28
N TYR A 59 -2.32 -5.46 7.09
CA TYR A 59 -0.93 -5.41 7.56
C TYR A 59 -0.83 -5.50 9.09
N GLN A 60 -1.80 -4.96 9.80
CA GLN A 60 -1.84 -5.01 11.26
C GLN A 60 -2.34 -6.35 11.80
N ASN A 61 -3.18 -7.07 11.04
CA ASN A 61 -3.90 -8.26 11.53
C ASN A 61 -3.36 -9.60 11.00
N VAL A 62 -2.67 -9.62 9.86
CA VAL A 62 -2.02 -10.84 9.37
C VAL A 62 -0.72 -11.06 10.13
N VAL A 63 -0.67 -12.11 10.95
CA VAL A 63 0.49 -12.46 11.78
C VAL A 63 1.30 -13.59 11.14
N ILE A 64 2.59 -13.35 10.92
CA ILE A 64 3.56 -14.31 10.38
C ILE A 64 4.69 -14.44 11.40
N ASN A 65 4.99 -15.66 11.85
CA ASN A 65 6.04 -15.92 12.85
C ASN A 65 5.95 -14.99 14.08
N LYS A 66 4.73 -14.80 14.61
CA LYS A 66 4.43 -13.93 15.77
C LYS A 66 4.63 -12.43 15.55
N MET A 67 4.83 -11.98 14.31
CA MET A 67 4.92 -10.56 13.97
C MET A 67 3.85 -10.18 12.93
N PRO A 68 3.21 -9.01 13.06
CA PRO A 68 2.34 -8.49 12.01
C PRO A 68 3.08 -8.37 10.66
N LEU A 69 2.37 -8.57 9.56
CA LEU A 69 2.87 -8.36 8.20
C LEU A 69 3.43 -6.94 8.02
N GLY A 70 2.80 -5.94 8.62
CA GLY A 70 3.28 -4.55 8.64
C GLY A 70 4.68 -4.40 9.25
N SER A 71 5.06 -5.24 10.21
CA SER A 71 6.42 -5.23 10.79
C SER A 71 7.48 -5.72 9.79
N TYR A 72 7.14 -6.65 8.90
CA TYR A 72 8.02 -7.07 7.81
C TYR A 72 8.19 -5.96 6.78
N ALA A 73 7.11 -5.26 6.43
CA ALA A 73 7.16 -4.11 5.53
C ALA A 73 8.03 -2.99 6.10
N ALA A 74 7.85 -2.64 7.38
CA ALA A 74 8.67 -1.64 8.06
C ALA A 74 10.15 -2.04 8.13
N LYS A 75 10.45 -3.33 8.39
CA LYS A 75 11.83 -3.83 8.40
C LYS A 75 12.47 -3.75 7.01
N ARG A 76 11.72 -4.03 5.94
CA ARG A 76 12.19 -3.86 4.55
C ARG A 76 12.57 -2.41 4.28
N GLU A 77 11.73 -1.47 4.66
CA GLU A 77 11.95 -0.03 4.48
C GLU A 77 13.18 0.46 5.27
N GLN A 78 13.35 0.00 6.51
CA GLN A 78 14.54 0.33 7.30
C GLN A 78 15.84 -0.16 6.64
N ILE A 79 15.84 -1.38 6.10
CA ILE A 79 17.00 -1.92 5.36
C ILE A 79 17.26 -1.11 4.09
N GLU A 80 16.22 -0.72 3.37
CA GLU A 80 16.33 0.10 2.17
C GLU A 80 16.96 1.47 2.45
N ARG A 81 16.52 2.15 3.51
CA ARG A 81 17.14 3.41 3.95
C ARG A 81 18.60 3.24 4.39
N LEU A 82 18.93 2.12 5.05
CA LEU A 82 20.31 1.82 5.43
C LEU A 82 21.19 1.57 4.20
N LEU A 83 20.68 0.85 3.19
CA LEU A 83 21.37 0.64 1.93
C LEU A 83 21.62 1.98 1.22
N GLU A 84 20.61 2.84 1.09
CA GLU A 84 20.77 4.18 0.48
C GLU A 84 21.89 4.99 1.15
N ILE A 85 21.94 4.98 2.49
CA ILE A 85 22.98 5.68 3.25
C ILE A 85 24.34 5.06 2.99
N LEU A 86 24.49 3.74 3.12
CA LEU A 86 25.79 3.08 3.04
C LEU A 86 26.36 3.07 1.62
N GLU A 87 25.51 2.90 0.60
CA GLU A 87 25.93 2.97 -0.81
C GLU A 87 26.39 4.38 -1.21
N SER A 88 25.92 5.43 -0.53
CA SER A 88 26.34 6.81 -0.77
C SER A 88 27.75 7.15 -0.26
N VAL A 89 28.31 6.32 0.63
CA VAL A 89 29.60 6.58 1.30
C VAL A 89 30.80 6.08 0.49
N ASP A 90 30.60 5.28 -0.56
CA ASP A 90 31.62 4.70 -1.46
C ASP A 90 32.92 4.26 -0.74
N SER A 91 32.78 3.31 0.20
CA SER A 91 33.90 2.75 0.96
C SER A 91 34.00 1.23 0.78
N PRO A 92 35.18 0.68 0.42
CA PRO A 92 35.42 -0.76 0.37
C PRO A 92 35.12 -1.48 1.68
N ASP A 93 35.29 -0.81 2.82
CA ASP A 93 35.04 -1.36 4.16
C ASP A 93 33.56 -1.65 4.43
N LEU A 94 32.66 -1.04 3.65
CA LEU A 94 31.21 -1.20 3.79
C LEU A 94 30.65 -2.28 2.87
N ARG A 95 31.45 -2.82 1.93
CA ARG A 95 30.96 -3.71 0.88
C ARG A 95 30.31 -4.98 1.43
N GLU A 96 30.97 -5.65 2.36
CA GLU A 96 30.41 -6.84 3.02
C GLU A 96 29.08 -6.51 3.71
N LYS A 97 28.98 -5.34 4.35
CA LYS A 97 27.76 -4.94 5.03
C LYS A 97 26.62 -4.63 4.07
N ILE A 98 26.93 -4.00 2.94
CA ILE A 98 25.97 -3.73 1.86
C ILE A 98 25.44 -5.05 1.28
N ASP A 99 26.32 -6.01 1.03
CA ASP A 99 25.94 -7.34 0.52
C ASP A 99 25.02 -8.09 1.52
N GLU A 100 25.33 -8.05 2.82
CA GLU A 100 24.45 -8.60 3.87
C GLU A 100 23.05 -7.96 3.86
N LEU A 101 22.99 -6.63 3.74
CA LEU A 101 21.73 -5.90 3.74
C LEU A 101 20.89 -6.19 2.48
N HIS A 102 21.52 -6.36 1.32
CA HIS A 102 20.85 -6.78 0.08
C HIS A 102 20.22 -8.16 0.22
N GLU A 103 20.94 -9.14 0.76
CA GLU A 103 20.39 -10.48 0.98
C GLU A 103 19.27 -10.47 2.04
N ALA A 104 19.41 -9.69 3.12
CA ALA A 104 18.34 -9.51 4.10
C ALA A 104 17.08 -8.86 3.49
N LYS A 105 17.24 -7.83 2.64
CA LYS A 105 16.13 -7.19 1.89
C LYS A 105 15.42 -8.20 1.01
N LYS A 106 16.17 -9.02 0.27
CA LYS A 106 15.66 -10.04 -0.63
C LYS A 106 14.89 -11.14 0.10
N GLU A 107 15.38 -11.59 1.24
CA GLU A 107 14.68 -12.57 2.09
C GLU A 107 13.32 -12.02 2.56
N ILE A 108 13.32 -10.81 3.14
CA ILE A 108 12.08 -10.16 3.60
C ILE A 108 11.11 -9.93 2.45
N THR A 109 11.61 -9.51 1.29
CA THR A 109 10.79 -9.29 0.09
C THR A 109 10.12 -10.59 -0.37
N ARG A 110 10.82 -11.73 -0.31
CA ARG A 110 10.22 -13.04 -0.61
C ARG A 110 9.11 -13.39 0.36
N VAL A 111 9.29 -13.15 1.66
CA VAL A 111 8.25 -13.40 2.68
C VAL A 111 7.01 -12.54 2.40
N ILE A 112 7.20 -11.23 2.21
CA ILE A 112 6.11 -10.29 1.90
C ILE A 112 5.35 -10.73 0.64
N ASN A 113 6.07 -11.00 -0.45
CA ASN A 113 5.44 -11.40 -1.71
C ASN A 113 4.69 -12.74 -1.59
N THR A 114 5.25 -13.69 -0.84
CA THR A 114 4.56 -14.97 -0.60
C THR A 114 3.24 -14.73 0.12
N VAL A 115 3.25 -13.88 1.14
CA VAL A 115 2.03 -13.53 1.89
C VAL A 115 1.04 -12.81 0.99
N TYR A 116 1.50 -11.86 0.17
CA TYR A 116 0.65 -11.08 -0.72
C TYR A 116 -0.20 -11.95 -1.65
N TRP A 117 0.38 -13.05 -2.15
CA TRP A 117 -0.29 -13.94 -3.09
C TRP A 117 -0.98 -15.13 -2.42
N THR A 118 -0.68 -15.41 -1.15
CA THR A 118 -1.30 -16.52 -0.41
C THR A 118 -2.54 -16.07 0.34
N TYR A 119 -2.48 -14.91 1.01
CA TYR A 119 -3.53 -14.43 1.91
C TYR A 119 -4.52 -13.51 1.19
N ASP A 120 -5.78 -13.60 1.62
CA ASP A 120 -6.84 -12.70 1.16
C ASP A 120 -6.75 -11.35 1.88
N LEU A 121 -7.19 -10.29 1.20
CA LEU A 121 -7.35 -8.97 1.78
C LEU A 121 -8.42 -9.02 2.88
N MET A 122 -8.07 -8.54 4.08
CA MET A 122 -8.99 -8.44 5.21
C MET A 122 -9.69 -7.09 5.22
N LEU A 123 -10.97 -7.08 5.59
CA LEU A 123 -11.74 -5.87 5.80
C LEU A 123 -11.87 -5.58 7.31
N PRO A 124 -11.90 -4.30 7.71
CA PRO A 124 -12.22 -3.95 9.09
C PRO A 124 -13.61 -4.49 9.47
N GLU A 125 -13.72 -5.17 10.62
CA GLU A 125 -15.03 -5.56 11.15
C GLU A 125 -15.78 -4.31 11.62
N VAL A 126 -16.80 -3.89 10.88
CA VAL A 126 -17.73 -2.86 11.35
C VAL A 126 -18.70 -3.53 12.32
N LYS A 127 -18.42 -3.42 13.63
CA LYS A 127 -19.41 -3.75 14.66
C LYS A 127 -20.53 -2.71 14.61
N VAL A 128 -21.65 -3.06 13.97
CA VAL A 128 -22.87 -2.25 14.08
C VAL A 128 -23.36 -2.38 15.52
N PRO A 129 -23.54 -1.28 16.28
CA PRO A 129 -24.07 -1.37 17.63
C PRO A 129 -25.45 -2.02 17.58
N ASN A 130 -25.62 -3.11 18.32
CA ASN A 130 -26.90 -3.79 18.46
C ASN A 130 -27.89 -2.82 19.12
N LYS A 131 -28.98 -2.52 18.43
CA LYS A 131 -30.12 -1.71 18.94
C LYS A 131 -30.92 -2.40 20.07
N SER A 132 -30.36 -3.37 20.77
CA SER A 132 -31.08 -4.22 21.74
C SER A 132 -30.67 -3.97 23.20
N GLU A 133 -30.03 -2.86 23.51
CA GLU A 133 -29.70 -2.45 24.90
C GLU A 133 -30.35 -1.10 25.29
N GLU A 134 -31.44 -0.71 24.62
CA GLU A 134 -32.34 0.38 25.07
C GLU A 134 -33.72 -0.21 25.38
N GLU A 135 -33.80 -1.19 26.27
CA GLU A 135 -35.04 -1.58 26.96
C GLU A 135 -34.69 -2.51 28.13
N ASN A 136 -34.27 -1.91 29.25
CA ASN A 136 -34.40 -2.46 30.60
C ASN A 136 -34.33 -1.33 31.63
#